data_AF-A0A2E0PC17-F1
#
_entry.id   AF-A0A2E0PC17-F1
#
_cell.length_a   1.000
_cell.length_b   1.000
_cell.length_c   1.000
_cell.angle_alpha   90.00
_cell.angle_beta   90.00
_cell.angle_gamma   90.00
#
_symmetry.space_group_name_H-M   'P 1'
#
loop_
_entity.id
_entity.type
_entity.pdbx_description
1 polymer ?
#
loop_
_entity_poly.entity_id
_entity_poly.type
_entity_poly.pdbx_seq_one_letter_code
_entity_poly.pdbx_strand_id
1 'polypeptide(L)'
;MQKLLILFSLIFSIYSPNSAELIRGAFIENDNDYIYSFKSPKLEPNKIWLNRVQSISPKIPVWISEDGNRISIKKGINPSNKTIQITLQSHAINSSDNLLDLNQIQLIGTHNSYHIAPHSSVMNLIRKVMPSQADAIKYSHRPLTEQLELIGMRKFELDIFHDIKGGEYSQPLGAIMAHGIKWRRNYPEFDVDALKNPGMKVLHFPNFDFRSNTPNLIKALHEIEAWSRKNSYHLPIMILIETKNTNEGSTTSSGIFGVKDFVELEKEIKSVLNLSRIITPDEVRGKFSTLNKAIRTKGWPSLYKSRGRFIFALDNQGKELESYLKLHPQLKEALMFVSSPPGRPESAFLKINDPIRNYSTIKKNVAKGYLIRTRADSDLIQFKNVDYKQMQKAFSSGAQYISTDFPSIDNKDSNYSVKWPKGGIGRLNPLFSHSKKMHGTVLEQENFRKLVRVFELKIP
;
A
#
# COMPACT_ATOMS: atom_id res chain seq x y z
N MET A 1 26.33 -26.77 -38.17
CA MET A 1 27.24 -25.69 -37.70
C MET A 1 26.81 -25.27 -36.30
N GLN A 2 27.81 -25.25 -35.42
CA GLN A 2 27.88 -25.04 -33.96
C GLN A 2 26.65 -24.58 -33.16
N LYS A 3 26.27 -25.43 -32.19
CA LYS A 3 25.61 -25.06 -30.93
C LYS A 3 26.64 -24.36 -30.03
N LEU A 4 26.34 -23.15 -29.56
CA LEU A 4 27.11 -22.48 -28.51
C LEU A 4 26.38 -22.69 -27.17
N LEU A 5 26.89 -23.61 -26.35
CA LEU A 5 26.55 -23.72 -24.93
C LEU A 5 27.26 -22.58 -24.19
N ILE A 6 26.51 -21.68 -23.56
CA ILE A 6 27.03 -20.77 -22.54
C ILE A 6 26.68 -21.39 -21.18
N LEU A 7 27.70 -21.91 -20.51
CA LEU A 7 27.63 -22.48 -19.17
C LEU A 7 27.70 -21.32 -18.15
N PHE A 8 26.56 -20.92 -17.58
CA PHE A 8 26.57 -20.08 -16.38
C PHE A 8 26.66 -20.97 -15.14
N SER A 9 27.83 -21.02 -14.52
CA SER A 9 28.00 -21.57 -13.18
C SER A 9 27.39 -20.61 -12.15
N LEU A 10 26.08 -20.74 -11.89
CA LEU A 10 25.52 -20.23 -10.64
C LEU A 10 25.86 -21.22 -9.53
N ILE A 11 26.79 -20.82 -8.66
CA ILE A 11 26.91 -21.40 -7.32
C ILE A 11 25.66 -20.98 -6.55
N PHE A 12 24.59 -21.75 -6.75
CA PHE A 12 23.42 -21.74 -5.91
C PHE A 12 23.81 -22.38 -4.57
N SER A 13 24.05 -21.56 -3.55
CA SER A 13 23.79 -22.01 -2.18
C SER A 13 22.27 -22.03 -1.97
N ILE A 14 21.59 -22.98 -2.62
CA ILE A 14 20.23 -23.37 -2.25
C ILE A 14 20.36 -24.03 -0.87
N TYR A 15 20.03 -23.28 0.18
CA TYR A 15 19.55 -23.92 1.39
C TYR A 15 18.24 -24.61 1.00
N SER A 16 18.29 -25.92 0.97
CA SER A 16 17.16 -26.81 0.66
C SER A 16 15.95 -26.47 1.55
N PRO A 17 14.69 -26.55 1.07
CA PRO A 17 13.49 -26.33 1.89
C PRO A 17 13.20 -27.46 2.89
N ASN A 18 14.11 -28.42 3.09
CA ASN A 18 13.87 -29.60 3.91
C ASN A 18 14.26 -29.36 5.38
N SER A 19 13.24 -29.54 6.23
CA SER A 19 13.16 -29.39 7.69
C SER A 19 13.44 -27.97 8.22
N ALA A 20 12.42 -27.13 8.25
CA ALA A 20 12.39 -26.07 9.27
C ALA A 20 12.50 -26.76 10.64
N GLU A 21 13.55 -26.45 11.39
CA GLU A 21 13.76 -26.99 12.73
C GLU A 21 12.52 -26.66 13.59
N LEU A 22 11.85 -27.70 14.09
CA LEU A 22 10.71 -27.55 14.98
C LEU A 22 11.22 -27.31 16.40
N ILE A 23 11.02 -26.09 16.89
CA ILE A 23 11.47 -25.67 18.22
C ILE A 23 10.31 -25.77 19.19
N ARG A 24 10.46 -26.57 20.24
CA ARG A 24 9.44 -26.73 21.28
C ARG A 24 9.76 -25.87 22.51
N GLY A 25 8.72 -25.36 23.16
CA GLY A 25 8.87 -24.55 24.36
C GLY A 25 7.56 -24.24 25.05
N ALA A 26 7.61 -23.36 26.04
CA ALA A 26 6.44 -22.83 26.73
C ALA A 26 6.60 -21.32 26.87
N PHE A 27 5.51 -20.58 26.69
CA PHE A 27 5.50 -19.18 27.06
C PHE A 27 5.61 -19.04 28.57
N ILE A 28 6.21 -17.94 29.00
CA ILE A 28 6.30 -17.52 30.40
C ILE A 28 5.33 -16.36 30.59
N GLU A 29 4.69 -16.32 31.75
CA GLU A 29 3.81 -15.23 32.12
C GLU A 29 4.60 -13.96 32.45
N ASN A 30 4.17 -12.83 31.87
CA ASN A 30 4.62 -11.47 32.18
C ASN A 30 3.37 -10.61 32.49
N ASP A 31 3.48 -9.39 33.02
CA ASP A 31 2.33 -8.61 33.53
C ASP A 31 1.05 -8.69 32.68
N ASN A 32 1.14 -8.31 31.39
CA ASN A 32 -0.01 -8.26 30.48
C ASN A 32 -0.01 -9.33 29.37
N ASP A 33 1.08 -10.07 29.18
CA ASP A 33 1.32 -10.94 28.03
C ASP A 33 1.93 -12.28 28.45
N TYR A 34 1.79 -13.30 27.61
CA TYR A 34 2.67 -14.46 27.64
C TYR A 34 3.81 -14.25 26.64
N ILE A 35 5.05 -14.50 27.06
CA ILE A 35 6.26 -14.23 26.28
C ILE A 35 7.14 -15.46 26.10
N TYR A 36 7.74 -15.60 24.93
CA TYR A 36 8.76 -16.61 24.65
C TYR A 36 9.99 -15.92 24.06
N SER A 37 11.13 -16.05 24.75
CA SER A 37 12.41 -15.48 24.30
C SER A 37 13.09 -16.44 23.33
N PHE A 38 13.54 -15.93 22.18
CA PHE A 38 14.28 -16.72 21.20
C PHE A 38 15.65 -16.09 20.94
N LYS A 39 16.64 -16.92 20.60
CA LYS A 39 17.96 -16.46 20.15
C LYS A 39 18.02 -16.48 18.63
N SER A 40 18.66 -15.45 18.06
CA SER A 40 18.96 -15.40 16.63
C SER A 40 20.46 -15.54 16.41
N PRO A 41 20.92 -16.15 15.31
CA PRO A 41 22.35 -16.26 15.00
C PRO A 41 23.04 -14.90 14.94
N LYS A 42 24.35 -14.86 15.23
CA LYS A 42 25.14 -13.63 15.09
C LYS A 42 25.20 -13.20 13.62
N LEU A 43 25.04 -11.90 13.36
CA LEU A 43 25.14 -11.28 12.05
C LEU A 43 26.45 -10.45 11.93
N GLU A 44 26.76 -9.99 10.72
CA GLU A 44 27.82 -9.00 10.54
C GLU A 44 27.50 -7.69 11.31
N PRO A 45 28.50 -6.91 11.75
CA PRO A 45 28.27 -5.73 12.60
C PRO A 45 27.33 -4.65 12.03
N ASN A 46 27.15 -4.60 10.71
CA ASN A 46 26.26 -3.66 10.02
C ASN A 46 24.86 -4.22 9.74
N LYS A 47 24.53 -5.39 10.27
CA LYS A 47 23.26 -6.07 10.06
C LYS A 47 22.51 -6.30 11.37
N ILE A 48 21.18 -6.32 11.28
CA ILE A 48 20.27 -6.65 12.37
C ILE A 48 19.19 -7.61 11.85
N TRP A 49 18.56 -8.36 12.75
CA TRP A 49 17.42 -9.20 12.39
C TRP A 49 16.12 -8.40 12.41
N LEU A 50 15.39 -8.43 11.30
CA LEU A 50 13.98 -8.07 11.27
C LEU A 50 13.15 -9.35 11.41
N ASN A 51 12.47 -9.48 12.55
CA ASN A 51 11.68 -10.67 12.86
C ASN A 51 10.19 -10.45 12.56
N ARG A 52 9.55 -11.46 11.99
CA ARG A 52 8.10 -11.51 11.70
C ARG A 52 7.54 -12.83 12.18
N VAL A 53 6.51 -12.77 13.00
CA VAL A 53 5.84 -13.96 13.54
C VAL A 53 4.44 -14.08 12.97
N GLN A 54 4.02 -15.31 12.70
CA GLN A 54 2.67 -15.64 12.28
C GLN A 54 2.23 -16.93 12.97
N SER A 55 0.98 -16.97 13.43
CA SER A 55 0.37 -18.20 13.92
C SER A 55 -0.07 -19.11 12.77
N ILE A 56 0.26 -20.39 12.91
CA ILE A 56 -0.16 -21.47 12.02
C ILE A 56 -1.47 -22.06 12.55
N SER A 57 -1.47 -22.51 13.80
CA SER A 57 -2.63 -23.10 14.47
C SER A 57 -2.47 -23.07 16.00
N PRO A 58 -3.49 -22.63 16.77
CA PRO A 58 -4.66 -21.90 16.31
C PRO A 58 -4.27 -20.52 15.76
N LYS A 59 -5.09 -19.96 14.85
CA LYS A 59 -4.89 -18.62 14.30
C LYS A 59 -5.27 -17.56 15.33
N ILE A 60 -4.35 -17.27 16.25
CA ILE A 60 -4.51 -16.19 17.25
C ILE A 60 -3.52 -15.05 16.99
N PRO A 61 -3.79 -13.83 17.50
CA PRO A 61 -2.86 -12.71 17.43
C PRO A 61 -1.53 -13.04 18.13
N VAL A 62 -0.43 -12.86 17.40
CA VAL A 62 0.95 -13.04 17.88
C VAL A 62 1.79 -11.89 17.35
N TRP A 63 2.76 -11.40 18.12
CA TRP A 63 3.65 -10.33 17.67
C TRP A 63 5.08 -10.48 18.20
N ILE A 64 5.99 -9.75 17.58
CA ILE A 64 7.37 -9.60 18.07
C ILE A 64 7.41 -8.41 19.03
N SER A 65 8.05 -8.58 20.18
CA SER A 65 8.32 -7.51 21.15
C SER A 65 9.08 -6.34 20.53
N GLU A 66 9.02 -5.17 21.17
CA GLU A 66 9.71 -3.97 20.66
C GLU A 66 11.23 -4.13 20.51
N ASP A 67 11.85 -4.92 21.40
CA ASP A 67 13.28 -5.26 21.35
C ASP A 67 13.64 -6.27 20.23
N GLY A 68 12.64 -6.82 19.54
CA GLY A 68 12.82 -7.74 18.42
C GLY A 68 13.10 -9.20 18.80
N ASN A 69 13.21 -9.54 20.09
CA ASN A 69 13.79 -10.82 20.55
C ASN A 69 12.83 -11.75 21.28
N ARG A 70 11.56 -11.36 21.41
CA ARG A 70 10.52 -12.17 22.06
C ARG A 70 9.29 -12.29 21.16
N ILE A 71 8.65 -13.45 21.22
CA ILE A 71 7.32 -13.66 20.70
C ILE A 71 6.35 -13.42 21.85
N SER A 72 5.32 -12.62 21.59
CA SER A 72 4.33 -12.23 22.59
C SER A 72 2.93 -12.60 22.12
N ILE A 73 2.09 -13.01 23.07
CA ILE A 73 0.65 -13.19 22.93
C ILE A 73 -0.06 -12.53 24.10
N LYS A 74 -1.25 -11.99 23.87
CA LYS A 74 -2.00 -11.27 24.90
C LYS A 74 -2.59 -12.25 25.90
N LYS A 75 -2.55 -11.91 27.19
CA LYS A 75 -3.33 -12.65 28.20
C LYS A 75 -4.83 -12.58 27.91
N GLY A 76 -5.57 -13.60 28.35
CA GLY A 76 -7.02 -13.69 28.18
C GLY A 76 -7.46 -14.28 26.84
N ILE A 77 -6.55 -14.56 25.91
CA ILE A 77 -6.84 -15.42 24.77
C ILE A 77 -6.95 -16.85 25.29
N ASN A 78 -8.12 -17.49 25.14
CA ASN A 78 -8.37 -18.86 25.57
C ASN A 78 -8.55 -19.77 24.35
N PRO A 79 -7.44 -20.19 23.69
CA PRO A 79 -7.53 -21.05 22.53
C PRO A 79 -8.03 -22.44 22.90
N SER A 80 -8.74 -23.09 21.99
CA SER A 80 -9.19 -24.49 22.16
C SER A 80 -8.03 -25.49 22.35
N ASN A 81 -6.84 -25.16 21.86
CA ASN A 81 -5.61 -25.90 22.09
C ASN A 81 -4.61 -25.06 22.89
N LYS A 82 -4.10 -25.60 24.00
CA LYS A 82 -3.04 -24.98 24.82
C LYS A 82 -1.67 -24.97 24.14
N THR A 83 -1.52 -25.57 22.96
CA THR A 83 -0.31 -25.51 22.15
C THR A 83 -0.56 -24.70 20.89
N ILE A 84 0.33 -23.74 20.61
CA ILE A 84 0.31 -22.95 19.38
C ILE A 84 1.53 -23.26 18.52
N GLN A 85 1.28 -23.48 17.23
CA GLN A 85 2.30 -23.51 16.21
C GLN A 85 2.44 -22.14 15.55
N ILE A 86 3.67 -21.65 15.43
CA ILE A 86 3.99 -20.35 14.85
C ILE A 86 5.19 -20.46 13.91
N THR A 87 5.19 -19.63 12.87
CA THR A 87 6.36 -19.43 12.01
C THR A 87 7.03 -18.11 12.39
N LEU A 88 8.35 -18.14 12.57
CA LEU A 88 9.20 -16.96 12.72
C LEU A 88 10.08 -16.81 11.47
N GLN A 89 9.88 -15.72 10.75
CA GLN A 89 10.71 -15.32 9.62
C GLN A 89 11.65 -14.21 10.06
N SER A 90 12.95 -14.49 10.02
CA SER A 90 14.03 -13.55 10.34
C SER A 90 14.74 -13.12 9.05
N HIS A 91 14.78 -11.81 8.78
CA HIS A 91 15.51 -11.24 7.64
C HIS A 91 16.73 -10.47 8.15
N ALA A 92 17.91 -10.71 7.58
CA ALA A 92 19.11 -9.95 7.90
C ALA A 92 19.13 -8.64 7.10
N ILE A 93 19.01 -7.52 7.78
CA ILE A 93 18.77 -6.21 7.17
C ILE A 93 19.83 -5.22 7.62
N ASN A 94 20.01 -4.11 6.90
CA ASN A 94 21.00 -3.12 7.30
C ASN A 94 20.61 -2.43 8.61
N SER A 95 21.54 -2.33 9.56
CA SER A 95 21.30 -1.65 10.84
C SER A 95 20.95 -0.17 10.68
N SER A 96 21.27 0.40 9.51
CA SER A 96 20.87 1.76 9.13
C SER A 96 19.37 1.96 8.95
N ASP A 97 18.57 0.90 8.82
CA ASP A 97 17.10 1.02 8.81
C ASP A 97 16.54 1.59 10.13
N ASN A 98 17.31 1.49 11.24
CA ASN A 98 16.97 2.16 12.51
C ASN A 98 17.31 3.65 12.52
N LEU A 99 18.14 4.11 11.59
CA LEU A 99 18.64 5.48 11.51
C LEU A 99 17.96 6.30 10.40
N LEU A 100 17.03 5.68 9.67
CA LEU A 100 16.29 6.28 8.57
C LEU A 100 14.82 6.24 8.91
N ASP A 101 14.15 7.38 8.87
CA ASP A 101 12.71 7.44 9.08
C ASP A 101 11.95 7.20 7.78
N LEU A 102 10.73 6.70 7.90
CA LEU A 102 9.84 6.45 6.76
C LEU A 102 9.69 7.66 5.83
N ASN A 103 9.59 8.88 6.38
CA ASN A 103 9.40 10.08 5.57
C ASN A 103 10.70 10.60 4.90
N GLN A 104 11.84 9.92 5.13
CA GLN A 104 13.15 10.24 4.55
C GLN A 104 13.46 9.41 3.31
N ILE A 105 12.52 8.60 2.84
CA ILE A 105 12.59 7.92 1.54
C ILE A 105 11.50 8.46 0.60
N GLN A 106 11.68 8.23 -0.70
CA GLN A 106 10.67 8.47 -1.72
C GLN A 106 10.36 7.15 -2.44
N LEU A 107 9.09 6.98 -2.75
CA LEU A 107 8.47 5.79 -3.35
C LEU A 107 7.54 6.23 -4.48
N ILE A 108 7.49 5.43 -5.54
CA ILE A 108 6.57 5.61 -6.67
C ILE A 108 5.39 4.67 -6.49
N GLY A 109 4.21 5.11 -6.92
CA GLY A 109 3.01 4.28 -7.02
C GLY A 109 2.14 4.70 -8.18
N THR A 110 1.13 3.89 -8.46
CA THR A 110 0.21 4.15 -9.56
C THR A 110 -0.99 4.97 -9.09
N HIS A 111 -1.48 5.86 -9.94
CA HIS A 111 -2.80 6.50 -9.80
C HIS A 111 -3.86 5.61 -10.45
N ASN A 112 -5.04 5.53 -9.85
CA ASN A 112 -6.12 4.58 -10.19
C ASN A 112 -5.58 3.16 -10.40
N SER A 113 -4.90 2.59 -9.41
CA SER A 113 -4.06 1.39 -9.54
C SER A 113 -4.77 0.15 -10.07
N TYR A 114 -6.08 0.12 -9.97
CA TYR A 114 -6.95 -0.97 -10.41
C TYR A 114 -7.35 -0.87 -11.90
N HIS A 115 -7.11 0.28 -12.54
CA HIS A 115 -7.73 0.68 -13.80
C HIS A 115 -7.33 -0.19 -15.00
N ILE A 116 -8.33 -0.55 -15.81
CA ILE A 116 -8.17 -1.19 -17.12
C ILE A 116 -8.89 -0.32 -18.15
N ALA A 117 -8.20 0.08 -19.23
CA ALA A 117 -8.77 0.92 -20.28
C ALA A 117 -10.11 0.39 -20.79
N PRO A 118 -11.11 1.24 -21.07
CA PRO A 118 -12.38 0.81 -21.66
C PRO A 118 -12.19 0.04 -22.98
N HIS A 119 -13.03 -0.97 -23.21
CA HIS A 119 -13.07 -1.69 -24.50
C HIS A 119 -13.40 -0.72 -25.65
N SER A 120 -12.87 -0.95 -26.84
CA SER A 120 -12.97 -0.03 -27.99
C SER A 120 -14.42 0.37 -28.31
N SER A 121 -15.36 -0.56 -28.20
CA SER A 121 -16.79 -0.28 -28.43
C SER A 121 -17.39 0.67 -27.39
N VAL A 122 -17.01 0.56 -26.12
CA VAL A 122 -17.44 1.49 -25.07
C VAL A 122 -16.70 2.81 -25.22
N MET A 123 -15.40 2.78 -25.55
CA MET A 123 -14.61 3.98 -25.82
C MET A 123 -15.22 4.82 -26.95
N ASN A 124 -15.80 4.19 -27.98
CA ASN A 124 -16.51 4.91 -29.04
C ASN A 124 -17.76 5.64 -28.54
N LEU A 125 -18.46 5.10 -27.53
CA LEU A 125 -19.57 5.79 -26.86
C LEU A 125 -19.04 6.97 -26.04
N ILE A 126 -18.00 6.74 -25.22
CA ILE A 126 -17.38 7.78 -24.38
C ILE A 126 -16.90 8.93 -25.25
N ARG A 127 -16.21 8.67 -26.36
CA ARG A 127 -15.70 9.73 -27.26
C ARG A 127 -16.78 10.62 -27.86
N LYS A 128 -17.97 10.08 -28.13
CA LYS A 128 -19.09 10.87 -28.68
C LYS A 128 -19.64 11.87 -27.67
N VAL A 129 -19.55 11.57 -26.38
CA VAL A 129 -20.17 12.38 -25.32
C VAL A 129 -19.12 13.21 -24.55
N MET A 130 -17.93 12.66 -24.35
CA MET A 130 -16.87 13.17 -23.47
C MET A 130 -15.48 12.98 -24.11
N PRO A 131 -15.20 13.60 -25.27
CA PRO A 131 -13.98 13.35 -26.04
C PRO A 131 -12.69 13.65 -25.25
N SER A 132 -12.68 14.67 -24.39
CA SER A 132 -11.53 15.00 -23.56
C SER A 132 -11.21 13.96 -22.49
N GLN A 133 -12.23 13.30 -21.92
CA GLN A 133 -12.06 12.27 -20.90
C GLN A 133 -11.68 10.91 -21.50
N ALA A 134 -12.17 10.62 -22.71
CA ALA A 134 -11.90 9.36 -23.41
C ALA A 134 -10.39 9.09 -23.57
N ASP A 135 -9.62 10.13 -23.87
CA ASP A 135 -8.17 10.00 -23.95
C ASP A 135 -7.57 9.77 -22.57
N ALA A 136 -7.99 10.53 -21.55
CA ALA A 136 -7.45 10.45 -20.19
C ALA A 136 -7.49 9.04 -19.58
N ILE A 137 -8.46 8.21 -19.96
CA ILE A 137 -8.69 6.84 -19.45
C ILE A 137 -8.23 5.74 -20.42
N LYS A 138 -7.47 6.08 -21.48
CA LYS A 138 -6.96 5.10 -22.46
C LYS A 138 -5.63 4.47 -22.00
N TYR A 139 -5.58 3.93 -20.79
CA TYR A 139 -4.41 3.20 -20.26
C TYR A 139 -4.86 2.05 -19.36
N SER A 140 -4.00 1.06 -19.14
CA SER A 140 -4.28 -0.03 -18.21
C SER A 140 -3.09 -0.24 -17.28
N HIS A 141 -3.36 -0.53 -16.03
CA HIS A 141 -2.34 -1.03 -15.11
C HIS A 141 -2.32 -2.56 -15.12
N ARG A 142 -1.17 -3.11 -14.74
CA ARG A 142 -1.03 -4.53 -14.41
C ARG A 142 -1.85 -4.88 -13.15
N PRO A 143 -2.14 -6.16 -12.87
CA PRO A 143 -2.65 -6.57 -11.55
C PRO A 143 -1.78 -6.04 -10.41
N LEU A 144 -2.35 -5.83 -9.22
CA LEU A 144 -1.66 -5.15 -8.11
C LEU A 144 -0.38 -5.89 -7.68
N THR A 145 -0.41 -7.22 -7.69
CA THR A 145 0.77 -8.08 -7.42
C THR A 145 1.90 -7.82 -8.40
N GLU A 146 1.59 -7.73 -9.70
CA GLU A 146 2.59 -7.46 -10.73
C GLU A 146 3.14 -6.04 -10.62
N GLN A 147 2.32 -5.08 -10.20
CA GLN A 147 2.80 -3.73 -9.92
C GLN A 147 3.84 -3.72 -8.79
N LEU A 148 3.66 -4.54 -7.75
CA LEU A 148 4.61 -4.68 -6.64
C LEU A 148 5.90 -5.38 -7.07
N GLU A 149 5.76 -6.48 -7.80
CA GLU A 149 6.83 -7.43 -8.12
C GLU A 149 7.67 -6.98 -9.31
N LEU A 150 7.03 -6.63 -10.44
CA LEU A 150 7.72 -6.45 -11.72
C LEU A 150 8.19 -5.02 -11.94
N ILE A 151 7.42 -4.03 -11.45
CA ILE A 151 7.70 -2.61 -11.68
C ILE A 151 7.92 -1.83 -10.38
N GLY A 152 7.93 -2.51 -9.23
CA GLY A 152 8.43 -1.97 -7.97
C GLY A 152 7.59 -0.86 -7.34
N MET A 153 6.28 -0.83 -7.58
CA MET A 153 5.40 0.17 -6.97
C MET A 153 5.28 -0.05 -5.46
N ARG A 154 5.23 1.02 -4.67
CA ARG A 154 4.97 0.96 -3.21
C ARG A 154 3.88 1.95 -2.78
N LYS A 155 3.02 2.34 -3.72
CA LYS A 155 1.79 3.06 -3.44
C LYS A 155 0.70 2.66 -4.42
N PHE A 156 -0.51 2.57 -3.90
CA PHE A 156 -1.73 2.32 -4.66
C PHE A 156 -2.78 3.38 -4.37
N GLU A 157 -3.69 3.58 -5.32
CA GLU A 157 -4.88 4.41 -5.17
C GLU A 157 -6.09 3.65 -5.66
N LEU A 158 -7.08 3.55 -4.77
CA LEU A 158 -8.29 2.78 -4.98
C LEU A 158 -9.48 3.73 -4.83
N ASP A 159 -10.28 3.79 -5.88
CA ASP A 159 -11.52 4.58 -5.91
C ASP A 159 -12.65 3.72 -5.40
N ILE A 160 -13.28 4.14 -4.31
CA ILE A 160 -14.19 3.30 -3.54
C ILE A 160 -15.61 3.84 -3.65
N PHE A 161 -16.50 3.02 -4.18
CA PHE A 161 -17.94 3.20 -4.07
C PHE A 161 -18.50 2.30 -2.97
N HIS A 162 -19.41 2.80 -2.14
CA HIS A 162 -20.12 1.95 -1.18
C HIS A 162 -21.41 1.42 -1.81
N ASP A 163 -21.48 0.11 -2.01
CA ASP A 163 -22.69 -0.59 -2.46
C ASP A 163 -23.38 -1.25 -1.27
N ILE A 164 -24.36 -0.56 -0.67
CA ILE A 164 -25.01 -1.00 0.57
C ILE A 164 -25.85 -2.27 0.35
N LYS A 165 -26.48 -2.40 -0.82
CA LYS A 165 -27.39 -3.53 -1.12
C LYS A 165 -26.72 -4.63 -1.92
N GLY A 166 -25.63 -4.31 -2.61
CA GLY A 166 -25.00 -5.19 -3.58
C GLY A 166 -25.69 -5.12 -4.94
N GLY A 167 -24.89 -5.28 -6.00
CA GLY A 167 -25.37 -5.41 -7.37
C GLY A 167 -25.58 -4.10 -8.12
N GLU A 168 -25.50 -2.94 -7.47
CA GLU A 168 -25.66 -1.62 -8.11
C GLU A 168 -24.70 -1.48 -9.31
N TYR A 169 -23.47 -1.97 -9.16
CA TYR A 169 -22.42 -1.82 -10.17
C TYR A 169 -22.21 -3.07 -11.03
N SER A 170 -23.10 -4.06 -10.94
CA SER A 170 -22.93 -5.37 -11.61
C SER A 170 -23.37 -5.38 -13.08
N GLN A 171 -23.94 -4.27 -13.57
CA GLN A 171 -24.52 -4.13 -14.91
C GLN A 171 -24.14 -2.78 -15.55
N PRO A 172 -22.90 -2.61 -16.01
CA PRO A 172 -22.42 -1.33 -16.54
C PRO A 172 -23.16 -0.94 -17.84
N LEU A 173 -23.79 0.23 -17.82
CA LEU A 173 -24.63 0.72 -18.93
C LEU A 173 -23.87 0.78 -20.26
N GLY A 174 -22.64 1.27 -20.27
CA GLY A 174 -21.83 1.38 -21.48
C GLY A 174 -21.57 0.03 -22.16
N ALA A 175 -21.35 -1.03 -21.38
CA ALA A 175 -21.17 -2.38 -21.92
C ALA A 175 -22.46 -2.91 -22.56
N ILE A 176 -23.59 -2.68 -21.90
CA ILE A 176 -24.92 -3.09 -22.38
C ILE A 176 -25.26 -2.33 -23.66
N MET A 177 -25.02 -1.02 -23.71
CA MET A 177 -25.24 -0.22 -24.93
C MET A 177 -24.35 -0.67 -26.09
N ALA A 178 -23.10 -1.03 -25.81
CA ALA A 178 -22.14 -1.45 -26.84
C ALA A 178 -22.38 -2.86 -27.38
N HIS A 179 -22.93 -3.78 -26.57
CA HIS A 179 -22.93 -5.22 -26.90
C HIS A 179 -24.25 -5.95 -26.58
N GLY A 180 -25.29 -5.24 -26.14
CA GLY A 180 -26.61 -5.77 -25.81
C GLY A 180 -26.58 -6.83 -24.71
N ILE A 181 -27.52 -7.77 -24.75
CA ILE A 181 -27.68 -8.83 -23.73
C ILE A 181 -26.46 -9.76 -23.60
N LYS A 182 -25.58 -9.79 -24.61
CA LYS A 182 -24.37 -10.63 -24.63
C LYS A 182 -23.12 -9.89 -24.14
N TRP A 183 -23.27 -8.70 -23.55
CA TRP A 183 -22.13 -7.84 -23.16
C TRP A 183 -21.05 -8.58 -22.36
N ARG A 184 -21.43 -9.43 -21.40
CA ARG A 184 -20.51 -10.19 -20.54
C ARG A 184 -19.44 -10.97 -21.30
N ARG A 185 -19.73 -11.46 -22.52
CA ARG A 185 -18.76 -12.21 -23.33
C ARG A 185 -17.55 -11.37 -23.77
N ASN A 186 -17.68 -10.05 -23.79
CA ASN A 186 -16.61 -9.12 -24.18
C ASN A 186 -15.75 -8.65 -23.00
N TYR A 187 -16.13 -9.01 -21.76
CA TYR A 187 -15.45 -8.58 -20.53
C TYR A 187 -15.25 -9.80 -19.60
N PRO A 188 -14.47 -10.80 -20.02
CA PRO A 188 -14.25 -12.02 -19.21
C PRO A 188 -13.60 -11.74 -17.85
N GLU A 189 -12.87 -10.64 -17.71
CA GLU A 189 -12.29 -10.17 -16.45
C GLU A 189 -13.30 -9.52 -15.49
N PHE A 190 -14.49 -9.15 -15.98
CA PHE A 190 -15.48 -8.46 -15.17
C PHE A 190 -16.20 -9.43 -14.24
N ASP A 191 -15.80 -9.40 -12.97
CA ASP A 191 -16.32 -10.27 -11.93
C ASP A 191 -17.66 -9.76 -11.38
N VAL A 192 -18.75 -10.16 -12.04
CA VAL A 192 -20.12 -9.81 -11.66
C VAL A 192 -20.45 -10.26 -10.24
N ASP A 193 -19.98 -11.45 -9.83
CA ASP A 193 -20.34 -12.01 -8.52
C ASP A 193 -19.67 -11.24 -7.37
N ALA A 194 -18.44 -10.76 -7.57
CA ALA A 194 -17.79 -9.84 -6.63
C ALA A 194 -18.53 -8.50 -6.45
N LEU A 195 -19.26 -8.06 -7.48
CA LEU A 195 -20.03 -6.81 -7.48
C LEU A 195 -21.48 -6.99 -7.01
N LYS A 196 -22.03 -8.21 -7.05
CA LYS A 196 -23.39 -8.53 -6.56
C LYS A 196 -23.56 -8.45 -5.05
N ASN A 197 -22.50 -8.74 -4.29
CA ASN A 197 -22.57 -8.69 -2.83
C ASN A 197 -22.52 -7.23 -2.34
N PRO A 198 -23.06 -6.89 -1.17
CA PRO A 198 -22.80 -5.59 -0.53
C PRO A 198 -21.31 -5.32 -0.31
N GLY A 199 -20.95 -4.05 -0.09
CA GLY A 199 -19.62 -3.61 0.35
C GLY A 199 -18.91 -2.67 -0.62
N MET A 200 -17.61 -2.48 -0.40
CA MET A 200 -16.78 -1.48 -1.07
C MET A 200 -16.35 -1.94 -2.47
N LYS A 201 -16.79 -1.24 -3.52
CA LYS A 201 -16.45 -1.54 -4.92
C LYS A 201 -15.34 -0.63 -5.41
N VAL A 202 -14.48 -1.18 -6.26
CA VAL A 202 -13.28 -0.48 -6.75
C VAL A 202 -13.42 -0.23 -8.25
N LEU A 203 -13.81 0.98 -8.62
CA LEU A 203 -14.25 1.38 -9.97
C LEU A 203 -13.92 2.86 -10.21
N HIS A 204 -13.71 3.27 -11.48
CA HIS A 204 -13.46 4.68 -11.82
C HIS A 204 -14.76 5.42 -12.12
N PHE A 205 -15.46 5.02 -13.19
CA PHE A 205 -16.81 5.46 -13.52
C PHE A 205 -17.71 4.25 -13.78
N PRO A 206 -18.56 3.83 -12.83
CA PRO A 206 -19.20 2.51 -12.87
C PRO A 206 -20.02 2.16 -14.11
N ASN A 207 -20.50 3.15 -14.86
CA ASN A 207 -21.29 2.91 -16.07
C ASN A 207 -20.47 2.83 -17.36
N PHE A 208 -19.32 3.49 -17.44
CA PHE A 208 -18.59 3.66 -18.72
C PHE A 208 -17.10 3.32 -18.61
N ASP A 209 -16.50 3.52 -17.43
CA ASP A 209 -15.12 3.16 -17.12
C ASP A 209 -15.09 2.27 -15.88
N PHE A 210 -15.66 1.09 -16.06
CA PHE A 210 -16.04 0.16 -15.00
C PHE A 210 -15.06 -1.01 -14.83
N ARG A 211 -14.06 -1.12 -15.72
CA ARG A 211 -13.16 -2.26 -15.74
C ARG A 211 -12.09 -2.08 -14.67
N SER A 212 -11.85 -3.14 -13.91
CA SER A 212 -10.97 -3.12 -12.75
C SER A 212 -10.26 -4.45 -12.60
N ASN A 213 -8.96 -4.43 -12.35
CA ASN A 213 -8.17 -5.63 -12.01
C ASN A 213 -8.61 -6.21 -10.65
N THR A 214 -9.22 -5.39 -9.79
CA THR A 214 -9.66 -5.77 -8.45
C THR A 214 -11.04 -5.19 -8.19
N PRO A 215 -12.13 -5.95 -8.37
CA PRO A 215 -13.50 -5.40 -8.43
C PRO A 215 -14.02 -4.85 -7.08
N ASN A 216 -13.43 -5.25 -5.96
CA ASN A 216 -13.80 -4.80 -4.63
C ASN A 216 -12.58 -4.69 -3.71
N LEU A 217 -12.74 -3.96 -2.60
CA LEU A 217 -11.65 -3.63 -1.68
C LEU A 217 -11.05 -4.88 -1.02
N ILE A 218 -11.89 -5.81 -0.56
CA ILE A 218 -11.44 -7.06 0.05
C ILE A 218 -10.50 -7.84 -0.88
N LYS A 219 -10.85 -7.97 -2.17
CA LYS A 219 -9.99 -8.64 -3.15
C LYS A 219 -8.68 -7.89 -3.37
N ALA A 220 -8.72 -6.56 -3.51
CA ALA A 220 -7.52 -5.74 -3.65
C ALA A 220 -6.57 -5.91 -2.45
N LEU A 221 -7.10 -5.85 -1.23
CA LEU A 221 -6.31 -5.99 -0.01
C LEU A 221 -5.76 -7.41 0.17
N HIS A 222 -6.53 -8.45 -0.17
CA HIS A 222 -6.04 -9.83 -0.13
C HIS A 222 -4.89 -10.05 -1.10
N GLU A 223 -4.98 -9.50 -2.31
CA GLU A 223 -3.91 -9.59 -3.30
C GLU A 223 -2.62 -8.93 -2.78
N ILE A 224 -2.71 -7.69 -2.30
CA ILE A 224 -1.57 -6.95 -1.75
C ILE A 224 -0.98 -7.66 -0.52
N GLU A 225 -1.81 -8.14 0.41
CA GLU A 225 -1.35 -8.80 1.64
C GLU A 225 -0.72 -10.16 1.33
N ALA A 226 -1.25 -10.92 0.37
CA ALA A 226 -0.66 -12.19 -0.04
C ALA A 226 0.76 -11.99 -0.59
N TRP A 227 0.97 -10.97 -1.42
CA TRP A 227 2.30 -10.58 -1.88
C TRP A 227 3.19 -10.12 -0.72
N SER A 228 2.66 -9.24 0.14
CA SER A 228 3.40 -8.67 1.27
C SER A 228 3.90 -9.73 2.25
N ARG A 229 3.09 -10.76 2.54
CA ARG A 229 3.51 -11.87 3.43
C ARG A 229 4.67 -12.67 2.85
N LYS A 230 4.69 -12.87 1.53
CA LYS A 230 5.82 -13.52 0.85
C LYS A 230 7.06 -12.62 0.85
N ASN A 231 6.84 -11.29 0.78
CA ASN A 231 7.86 -10.25 0.67
C ASN A 231 7.94 -9.37 1.93
N SER A 232 7.98 -9.97 3.12
CA SER A 232 7.77 -9.30 4.42
C SER A 232 8.78 -8.18 4.78
N TYR A 233 9.80 -7.93 3.96
CA TYR A 233 10.79 -6.84 4.11
C TYR A 233 10.48 -5.59 3.28
N HIS A 234 9.46 -5.63 2.42
CA HIS A 234 9.20 -4.55 1.47
C HIS A 234 9.12 -3.17 2.13
N LEU A 235 9.50 -2.12 1.40
CA LEU A 235 9.32 -0.74 1.81
C LEU A 235 7.83 -0.46 2.10
N PRO A 236 7.51 0.44 3.03
CA PRO A 236 6.14 0.72 3.47
C PRO A 236 5.22 1.09 2.29
N ILE A 237 4.13 0.33 2.14
CA ILE A 237 3.19 0.53 1.03
C ILE A 237 2.08 1.48 1.47
N MET A 238 1.87 2.57 0.71
CA MET A 238 0.71 3.43 0.91
C MET A 238 -0.49 2.91 0.10
N ILE A 239 -1.65 2.81 0.74
CA ILE A 239 -2.94 2.59 0.08
C ILE A 239 -3.75 3.87 0.28
N LEU A 240 -3.83 4.66 -0.79
CA LEU A 240 -4.62 5.88 -0.85
C LEU A 240 -6.06 5.49 -1.22
N ILE A 241 -7.01 5.88 -0.39
CA ILE A 241 -8.44 5.63 -0.61
C ILE A 241 -9.08 6.93 -1.08
N GLU A 242 -9.68 6.91 -2.26
CA GLU A 242 -10.56 7.97 -2.74
C GLU A 242 -12.00 7.47 -2.69
N THR A 243 -12.80 7.96 -1.75
CA THR A 243 -14.23 7.63 -1.70
C THR A 243 -14.97 8.38 -2.81
N LYS A 244 -15.78 7.67 -3.58
CA LYS A 244 -16.53 8.20 -4.71
C LYS A 244 -18.02 8.20 -4.39
N ASN A 245 -18.71 9.12 -5.03
CA ASN A 245 -20.16 9.19 -5.09
C ASN A 245 -20.60 9.19 -6.56
N THR A 246 -21.89 8.96 -6.78
CA THR A 246 -22.50 9.07 -8.11
C THR A 246 -23.22 10.41 -8.23
N ASN A 247 -23.18 11.01 -9.41
CA ASN A 247 -23.93 12.24 -9.67
C ASN A 247 -25.44 12.03 -9.54
N GLU A 248 -26.17 13.10 -9.23
CA GLU A 248 -27.63 13.12 -9.30
C GLU A 248 -28.10 12.70 -10.71
N GLY A 249 -29.08 11.78 -10.77
CA GLY A 249 -29.59 11.23 -12.03
C GLY A 249 -28.81 10.02 -12.59
N SER A 250 -27.75 9.56 -11.93
CA SER A 250 -27.11 8.29 -12.24
C SER A 250 -28.06 7.11 -11.98
N THR A 251 -28.02 6.08 -12.83
CA THR A 251 -28.79 4.83 -12.65
C THR A 251 -28.32 4.00 -11.45
N THR A 252 -27.11 4.28 -10.95
CA THR A 252 -26.54 3.73 -9.72
C THR A 252 -26.45 4.82 -8.68
N SER A 253 -26.78 4.53 -7.42
CA SER A 253 -26.79 5.54 -6.36
C SER A 253 -25.75 5.25 -5.27
N SER A 254 -24.81 6.19 -5.09
CA SER A 254 -23.94 6.26 -3.93
C SER A 254 -23.76 7.70 -3.50
N GLY A 255 -24.08 7.96 -2.23
CA GLY A 255 -23.96 9.28 -1.63
C GLY A 255 -22.53 9.62 -1.25
N ILE A 256 -22.34 10.86 -0.81
CA ILE A 256 -21.11 11.27 -0.12
C ILE A 256 -20.90 10.38 1.10
N PHE A 257 -19.69 9.85 1.28
CA PHE A 257 -19.37 8.98 2.41
C PHE A 257 -19.57 9.71 3.73
N GLY A 258 -20.50 9.22 4.54
CA GLY A 258 -20.73 9.65 5.91
C GLY A 258 -20.04 8.74 6.92
N VAL A 259 -20.29 9.03 8.20
CA VAL A 259 -19.71 8.28 9.34
C VAL A 259 -19.96 6.77 9.23
N LYS A 260 -21.18 6.35 8.86
CA LYS A 260 -21.54 4.92 8.75
C LYS A 260 -20.79 4.23 7.61
N ASP A 261 -20.59 4.91 6.49
CA ASP A 261 -19.84 4.38 5.35
C ASP A 261 -18.37 4.17 5.71
N PHE A 262 -17.77 5.12 6.44
CA PHE A 262 -16.39 4.98 6.94
C PHE A 262 -16.24 3.85 7.96
N VAL A 263 -17.25 3.59 8.79
CA VAL A 263 -17.24 2.43 9.71
C VAL A 263 -17.18 1.12 8.94
N GLU A 264 -18.02 0.95 7.90
CA GLU A 264 -18.00 -0.26 7.08
C GLU A 264 -16.71 -0.37 6.25
N LEU A 265 -16.16 0.74 5.77
CA LEU A 265 -14.88 0.77 5.06
C LEU A 265 -13.73 0.26 5.96
N GLU A 266 -13.62 0.81 7.17
CA GLU A 266 -12.61 0.38 8.13
C GLU A 266 -12.78 -1.07 8.56
N LYS A 267 -14.03 -1.55 8.65
CA LYS A 267 -14.34 -2.94 8.96
C LYS A 267 -13.87 -3.89 7.86
N GLU A 268 -14.07 -3.55 6.59
CA GLU A 268 -13.51 -4.35 5.48
C GLU A 268 -11.97 -4.36 5.53
N ILE A 269 -11.32 -3.22 5.78
CA ILE A 269 -9.85 -3.15 5.93
C ILE A 269 -9.39 -4.08 7.08
N LYS A 270 -10.02 -3.97 8.25
CA LYS A 270 -9.71 -4.78 9.44
C LYS A 270 -10.01 -6.27 9.25
N SER A 271 -10.93 -6.63 8.35
CA SER A 271 -11.23 -8.03 8.03
C SER A 271 -10.09 -8.75 7.30
N VAL A 272 -9.26 -7.99 6.56
CA VAL A 272 -8.13 -8.52 5.79
C VAL A 272 -6.79 -8.28 6.50
N LEU A 273 -6.61 -7.10 7.08
CA LEU A 273 -5.34 -6.67 7.67
C LEU A 273 -5.44 -6.52 9.19
N ASN A 274 -4.57 -7.23 9.90
CA ASN A 274 -4.37 -7.01 11.32
C ASN A 274 -3.77 -5.61 11.57
N LEU A 275 -4.15 -4.98 12.69
CA LEU A 275 -3.67 -3.63 13.03
C LEU A 275 -2.13 -3.53 13.09
N SER A 276 -1.43 -4.59 13.49
CA SER A 276 0.04 -4.64 13.50
C SER A 276 0.67 -4.50 12.10
N ARG A 277 -0.10 -4.74 11.03
CA ARG A 277 0.30 -4.56 9.64
C ARG A 277 0.13 -3.13 9.16
N ILE A 278 -0.55 -2.27 9.92
CA ILE A 278 -0.89 -0.90 9.54
C ILE A 278 -0.13 0.06 10.46
N ILE A 279 0.54 1.06 9.89
CA ILE A 279 1.10 2.18 10.63
C ILE A 279 -0.05 3.19 10.80
N THR A 280 -0.54 3.36 12.02
CA THR A 280 -1.71 4.21 12.29
C THR A 280 -1.32 5.63 12.72
N PRO A 281 -2.25 6.61 12.60
CA PRO A 281 -2.14 7.91 13.24
C PRO A 281 -1.73 7.86 14.71
N ASP A 282 -2.30 6.95 15.50
CA ASP A 282 -2.00 6.82 16.93
C ASP A 282 -0.58 6.31 17.19
N GLU A 283 -0.09 5.36 16.39
CA GLU A 283 1.29 4.88 16.50
C GLU A 283 2.29 6.01 16.25
N VAL A 284 2.04 6.83 15.22
CA VAL A 284 2.89 7.99 14.91
C VAL A 284 2.76 9.06 16.00
N ARG A 285 1.55 9.30 16.52
CA ARG A 285 1.31 10.25 17.62
C ARG A 285 2.06 9.84 18.88
N GLY A 286 2.05 8.55 19.23
CA GLY A 286 2.60 8.05 20.47
C GLY A 286 2.03 8.81 21.69
N LYS A 287 2.93 9.34 22.54
CA LYS A 287 2.55 10.05 23.77
C LYS A 287 2.28 11.54 23.59
N PHE A 288 2.37 12.09 22.38
CA PHE A 288 2.13 13.51 22.15
C PHE A 288 0.64 13.85 22.20
N SER A 289 0.32 15.07 22.59
CA SER A 289 -1.07 15.55 22.66
C SER A 289 -1.76 15.61 21.29
N THR A 290 -1.01 15.83 20.22
CA THR A 290 -1.52 15.88 18.84
C THR A 290 -0.58 15.16 17.90
N LEU A 291 -1.13 14.61 16.81
CA LEU A 291 -0.35 13.95 15.77
C LEU A 291 0.60 14.95 15.08
N ASN A 292 0.12 16.17 14.83
CA ASN A 292 0.95 17.23 14.27
C ASN A 292 2.18 17.57 15.12
N LYS A 293 2.03 17.60 16.45
CA LYS A 293 3.16 17.84 17.36
C LYS A 293 4.16 16.68 17.29
N ALA A 294 3.67 15.45 17.20
CA ALA A 294 4.52 14.26 17.11
C ALA A 294 5.42 14.28 15.87
N ILE A 295 4.86 14.46 14.68
CA ILE A 295 5.64 14.45 13.43
C ILE A 295 6.65 15.61 13.33
N ARG A 296 6.38 16.73 14.01
CA ARG A 296 7.25 17.91 14.04
C ARG A 296 8.36 17.84 15.09
N THR A 297 8.24 16.95 16.08
CA THR A 297 9.17 16.86 17.21
C THR A 297 9.96 15.55 17.19
N LYS A 298 9.23 14.43 17.13
CA LYS A 298 9.80 13.08 17.12
C LYS A 298 10.05 12.57 15.70
N GLY A 299 9.22 12.97 14.74
CA GLY A 299 9.26 12.46 13.37
C GLY A 299 8.40 11.21 13.17
N TRP A 300 8.66 10.51 12.08
CA TRP A 300 7.95 9.28 11.69
C TRP A 300 8.65 8.04 12.26
N PRO A 301 7.99 6.87 12.29
CA PRO A 301 8.66 5.62 12.65
C PRO A 301 9.88 5.35 11.76
N SER A 302 10.90 4.71 12.34
CA SER A 302 12.07 4.25 11.59
C SER A 302 11.67 3.25 10.52
N LEU A 303 12.45 3.16 9.45
CA LEU A 303 12.20 2.25 8.35
C LEU A 303 12.15 0.79 8.84
N TYR A 304 12.98 0.42 9.82
CA TYR A 304 12.89 -0.87 10.50
C TYR A 304 11.46 -1.20 10.99
N LYS A 305 10.82 -0.23 11.67
CA LYS A 305 9.46 -0.38 12.22
C LYS A 305 8.38 -0.32 11.14
N SER A 306 8.70 0.21 9.97
CA SER A 306 7.75 0.41 8.88
C SER A 306 7.77 -0.66 7.79
N ARG A 307 8.83 -1.46 7.69
CA ARG A 307 8.95 -2.48 6.65
C ARG A 307 7.88 -3.55 6.74
N GLY A 308 7.39 -4.00 5.59
CA GLY A 308 6.36 -5.03 5.51
C GLY A 308 4.99 -4.55 6.02
N ARG A 309 4.77 -3.24 6.14
CA ARG A 309 3.55 -2.63 6.68
C ARG A 309 2.94 -1.64 5.69
N PHE A 310 1.69 -1.27 5.98
CA PHE A 310 0.85 -0.42 5.17
C PHE A 310 0.57 0.91 5.85
N ILE A 311 0.39 1.95 5.05
CA ILE A 311 -0.16 3.25 5.46
C ILE A 311 -1.44 3.45 4.68
N PHE A 312 -2.55 3.67 5.38
CA PHE A 312 -3.79 4.10 4.72
C PHE A 312 -3.92 5.62 4.80
N ALA A 313 -4.33 6.24 3.70
CA ALA A 313 -4.61 7.67 3.66
C ALA A 313 -5.90 7.94 2.90
N LEU A 314 -6.70 8.89 3.36
CA LEU A 314 -7.89 9.37 2.66
C LEU A 314 -7.49 10.50 1.71
N ASP A 315 -7.85 10.36 0.43
CA ASP A 315 -7.63 11.38 -0.60
C ASP A 315 -8.58 12.58 -0.43
N ASN A 316 -9.83 12.28 -0.04
CA ASN A 316 -10.93 13.23 0.01
C ASN A 316 -10.69 14.37 1.02
N GLN A 317 -11.30 15.51 0.71
CA GLN A 317 -11.39 16.70 1.56
C GLN A 317 -12.86 17.07 1.73
N GLY A 318 -13.19 18.21 2.34
CA GLY A 318 -14.58 18.65 2.47
C GLY A 318 -15.44 17.72 3.35
N LYS A 319 -16.64 17.37 2.90
CA LYS A 319 -17.65 16.65 3.70
C LYS A 319 -17.20 15.26 4.13
N GLU A 320 -16.43 14.56 3.31
CA GLU A 320 -15.85 13.26 3.61
C GLU A 320 -14.79 13.38 4.71
N LEU A 321 -13.91 14.39 4.61
CA LEU A 321 -12.94 14.70 5.66
C LEU A 321 -13.64 15.04 6.98
N GLU A 322 -14.66 15.89 6.95
CA GLU A 322 -15.45 16.24 8.12
C GLU A 322 -16.11 15.01 8.75
N SER A 323 -16.68 14.13 7.91
CA SER A 323 -17.30 12.88 8.36
C SER A 323 -16.29 11.94 9.00
N TYR A 324 -15.10 11.78 8.41
CA TYR A 324 -14.06 10.94 8.99
C TYR A 324 -13.49 11.51 10.29
N LEU A 325 -13.35 12.84 10.40
CA LEU A 325 -12.93 13.49 11.65
C LEU A 325 -14.01 13.52 12.73
N LYS A 326 -15.29 13.44 12.34
CA LYS A 326 -16.39 13.21 13.29
C LYS A 326 -16.35 11.79 13.86
N LEU A 327 -16.02 10.79 13.02
CA LEU A 327 -15.81 9.42 13.46
C LEU A 327 -14.55 9.30 14.35
N HIS A 328 -13.45 9.93 13.96
CA HIS A 328 -12.18 9.91 14.67
C HIS A 328 -11.67 11.33 14.99
N PRO A 329 -12.16 11.97 16.05
CA PRO A 329 -11.68 13.29 16.46
C PRO A 329 -10.16 13.31 16.67
N GLN A 330 -9.47 14.22 15.98
CA GLN A 330 -8.00 14.33 15.96
C GLN A 330 -7.27 13.06 15.47
N LEU A 331 -7.97 12.19 14.73
CA LEU A 331 -7.54 10.86 14.31
C LEU A 331 -7.20 9.90 15.46
N LYS A 332 -7.83 10.05 16.61
CA LYS A 332 -7.74 9.04 17.68
C LYS A 332 -8.42 7.75 17.21
N GLU A 333 -7.73 6.63 17.36
CA GLU A 333 -8.18 5.28 16.98
C GLU A 333 -8.47 5.10 15.48
N ALA A 334 -8.08 6.07 14.66
CA ALA A 334 -8.26 6.02 13.20
C ALA A 334 -7.32 5.00 12.56
N LEU A 335 -7.77 4.35 11.49
CA LEU A 335 -6.89 3.57 10.61
C LEU A 335 -6.12 4.44 9.61
N MET A 336 -6.76 5.51 9.13
CA MET A 336 -6.29 6.28 7.98
C MET A 336 -5.79 7.66 8.39
N PHE A 337 -4.72 8.11 7.75
CA PHE A 337 -4.35 9.52 7.76
C PHE A 337 -5.29 10.31 6.85
N VAL A 338 -5.48 11.60 7.11
CA VAL A 338 -6.28 12.47 6.23
C VAL A 338 -5.47 13.69 5.78
N SER A 339 -5.79 14.19 4.59
CA SER A 339 -5.21 15.42 4.05
C SER A 339 -5.85 16.67 4.69
N SER A 340 -5.50 16.93 5.95
CA SER A 340 -5.93 18.12 6.72
C SER A 340 -4.92 19.27 6.60
N PRO A 341 -5.36 20.55 6.58
CA PRO A 341 -4.46 21.71 6.50
C PRO A 341 -3.30 21.67 7.52
N PRO A 342 -2.07 22.07 7.12
CA PRO A 342 -0.92 22.08 8.02
C PRO A 342 -1.19 22.86 9.32
N GLY A 343 -0.81 22.27 10.45
CA GLY A 343 -0.90 22.87 11.79
C GLY A 343 -2.14 22.45 12.58
N ARG A 344 -3.14 21.83 11.94
CA ARG A 344 -4.27 21.21 12.64
C ARG A 344 -3.81 20.01 13.48
N PRO A 345 -4.42 19.71 14.64
CA PRO A 345 -4.01 18.62 15.53
C PRO A 345 -3.80 17.25 14.85
N GLU A 346 -4.67 16.92 13.91
CA GLU A 346 -4.66 15.69 13.12
C GLU A 346 -3.70 15.68 11.92
N SER A 347 -3.18 16.85 11.52
CA SER A 347 -2.48 16.96 10.24
C SER A 347 -1.07 16.36 10.33
N ALA A 348 -0.84 15.31 9.53
CA ALA A 348 0.48 14.71 9.32
C ALA A 348 0.73 14.28 7.87
N PHE A 349 -0.35 13.98 7.13
CA PHE A 349 -0.33 13.65 5.71
C PHE A 349 -0.94 14.80 4.90
N LEU A 350 -0.41 15.05 3.71
CA LEU A 350 -0.95 16.03 2.76
C LEU A 350 -1.01 15.44 1.36
N LYS A 351 -2.18 15.55 0.71
CA LYS A 351 -2.32 15.37 -0.73
C LYS A 351 -2.09 16.70 -1.43
N ILE A 352 -1.08 16.77 -2.29
CA ILE A 352 -0.80 17.94 -3.11
C ILE A 352 -0.50 17.49 -4.55
N ASN A 353 -1.50 17.56 -5.42
CA ASN A 353 -1.43 16.93 -6.75
C ASN A 353 -0.41 17.58 -7.70
N ASP A 354 -0.31 18.91 -7.71
CA ASP A 354 0.54 19.65 -8.65
C ASP A 354 1.86 20.09 -7.99
N PRO A 355 2.99 19.41 -8.26
CA PRO A 355 4.29 19.76 -7.69
C PRO A 355 4.97 20.93 -8.39
N ILE A 356 4.50 21.36 -9.56
CA ILE A 356 5.04 22.54 -10.25
C ILE A 356 4.55 23.79 -9.55
N ARG A 357 3.22 23.95 -9.44
CA ARG A 357 2.60 25.11 -8.78
C ARG A 357 2.90 25.15 -7.29
N ASN A 358 2.96 23.99 -6.64
CA ASN A 358 3.13 23.90 -5.18
C ASN A 358 4.55 23.53 -4.74
N TYR A 359 5.55 23.66 -5.61
CA TYR A 359 6.92 23.20 -5.34
C TYR A 359 7.46 23.67 -3.98
N SER A 360 7.40 24.98 -3.73
CA SER A 360 7.89 25.58 -2.49
C SER A 360 7.05 25.17 -1.27
N THR A 361 5.74 25.02 -1.44
CA THR A 361 4.82 24.57 -0.39
C THR A 361 5.11 23.13 0.02
N ILE A 362 5.29 22.23 -0.95
CA ILE A 362 5.66 20.83 -0.70
C ILE A 362 6.98 20.77 0.05
N LYS A 363 8.03 21.42 -0.46
CA LYS A 363 9.35 21.44 0.17
C LYS A 363 9.30 21.96 1.61
N LYS A 364 8.57 23.05 1.85
CA LYS A 364 8.37 23.64 3.19
C LYS A 364 7.67 22.68 4.15
N ASN A 365 6.66 21.96 3.68
CA ASN A 365 5.92 21.02 4.52
C ASN A 365 6.70 19.71 4.75
N VAL A 366 7.44 19.20 3.76
CA VAL A 366 8.35 18.06 3.97
C VAL A 366 9.38 18.38 5.05
N ALA A 367 10.00 19.57 4.99
CA ALA A 367 10.95 20.02 6.01
C ALA A 367 10.36 20.15 7.42
N LYS A 368 9.03 20.28 7.54
CA LYS A 368 8.31 20.29 8.82
C LYS A 368 7.88 18.89 9.28
N GLY A 369 8.22 17.84 8.54
CA GLY A 369 7.91 16.46 8.90
C GLY A 369 6.58 15.93 8.34
N TYR A 370 5.86 16.68 7.50
CA TYR A 370 4.66 16.16 6.85
C TYR A 370 5.03 15.11 5.80
N LEU A 371 4.24 14.04 5.74
CA LEU A 371 4.29 13.05 4.66
C LEU A 371 3.41 13.54 3.51
N ILE A 372 3.93 13.58 2.28
CA ILE A 372 3.23 14.17 1.15
C ILE A 372 3.08 13.17 0.00
N ARG A 373 1.86 13.07 -0.52
CA ARG A 373 1.57 12.46 -1.82
C ARG A 373 1.45 13.54 -2.89
N THR A 374 2.14 13.37 -4.03
CA THR A 374 2.04 14.23 -5.22
C THR A 374 1.96 13.42 -6.51
N ARG A 375 1.84 14.07 -7.67
CA ARG A 375 1.78 13.40 -8.99
C ARG A 375 2.96 13.77 -9.87
N ALA A 376 3.51 12.78 -10.57
CA ALA A 376 4.54 12.98 -11.60
C ALA A 376 3.96 13.40 -12.96
N ASP A 377 2.68 13.09 -13.21
CA ASP A 377 1.95 13.38 -14.44
C ASP A 377 0.44 13.55 -14.17
N SER A 378 -0.26 14.12 -15.14
CA SER A 378 -1.72 14.28 -15.14
C SER A 378 -2.29 14.33 -16.56
N ASP A 379 -3.49 13.77 -16.71
CA ASP A 379 -4.37 13.94 -17.88
C ASP A 379 -3.71 13.63 -19.24
N LEU A 380 -2.80 12.63 -19.28
CA LEU A 380 -1.95 12.26 -20.42
C LEU A 380 -1.03 13.33 -20.99
N ILE A 381 -1.00 14.55 -20.44
CA ILE A 381 -0.27 15.67 -21.06
C ILE A 381 1.22 15.35 -21.17
N GLN A 382 1.82 14.89 -20.07
CA GLN A 382 3.23 14.53 -20.03
C GLN A 382 3.54 13.28 -20.87
N PHE A 383 2.62 12.32 -20.91
CA PHE A 383 2.76 11.10 -21.70
C PHE A 383 2.79 11.39 -23.20
N LYS A 384 1.85 12.21 -23.70
CA LYS A 384 1.75 12.58 -25.12
C LYS A 384 2.92 13.45 -25.59
N ASN A 385 3.40 14.35 -24.73
CA ASN A 385 4.47 15.30 -25.07
C ASN A 385 5.87 14.82 -24.67
N VAL A 386 5.99 13.65 -24.04
CA VAL A 386 7.24 13.14 -23.44
C VAL A 386 7.90 14.19 -22.52
N ASP A 387 7.08 14.85 -21.69
CA ASP A 387 7.50 15.96 -20.81
C ASP A 387 7.73 15.49 -19.37
N TYR A 388 8.99 15.51 -18.93
CA TYR A 388 9.40 15.09 -17.60
C TYR A 388 9.44 16.22 -16.55
N LYS A 389 9.03 17.45 -16.87
CA LYS A 389 9.12 18.59 -15.93
C LYS A 389 8.37 18.34 -14.63
N GLN A 390 7.14 17.83 -14.70
CA GLN A 390 6.33 17.55 -13.52
C GLN A 390 6.94 16.42 -12.67
N MET A 391 7.39 15.34 -13.28
CA MET A 391 8.12 14.26 -12.61
C MET A 391 9.37 14.79 -11.88
N GLN A 392 10.19 15.60 -12.56
CA GLN A 392 11.40 16.16 -11.98
C GLN A 392 11.07 17.06 -10.78
N LYS A 393 10.02 17.87 -10.86
CA LYS A 393 9.54 18.69 -9.74
C LYS A 393 8.99 17.86 -8.59
N ALA A 394 8.20 16.81 -8.87
CA ALA A 394 7.73 15.86 -7.87
C ALA A 394 8.92 15.29 -7.10
N PHE A 395 9.92 14.79 -7.83
CA PHE A 395 11.13 14.20 -7.28
C PHE A 395 11.93 15.20 -6.43
N SER A 396 12.26 16.38 -6.96
CA SER A 396 13.12 17.34 -6.26
C SER A 396 12.40 18.12 -5.14
N SER A 397 11.07 18.09 -5.10
CA SER A 397 10.27 18.72 -4.03
C SER A 397 10.37 17.99 -2.69
N GLY A 398 10.84 16.75 -2.68
CA GLY A 398 10.91 15.90 -1.50
C GLY A 398 9.60 15.22 -1.10
N ALA A 399 8.53 15.31 -1.89
CA ALA A 399 7.32 14.51 -1.64
C ALA A 399 7.65 13.01 -1.61
N GLN A 400 7.12 12.28 -0.63
CA GLN A 400 7.54 10.90 -0.36
C GLN A 400 6.81 9.89 -1.23
N TYR A 401 5.54 10.10 -1.53
CA TYR A 401 4.76 9.20 -2.37
C TYR A 401 4.40 9.90 -3.69
N ILE A 402 4.90 9.38 -4.81
CA ILE A 402 4.71 9.98 -6.13
C ILE A 402 3.82 9.07 -6.98
N SER A 403 2.63 9.56 -7.30
CA SER A 403 1.69 8.91 -8.21
C SER A 403 2.05 9.12 -9.67
N THR A 404 1.82 8.11 -10.50
CA THR A 404 1.90 8.18 -11.96
C THR A 404 0.83 7.28 -12.60
N ASP A 405 0.32 7.68 -13.76
CA ASP A 405 -0.46 6.80 -14.63
C ASP A 405 0.45 5.94 -15.55
N PHE A 406 1.75 6.25 -15.62
CA PHE A 406 2.72 5.67 -16.58
C PHE A 406 4.00 5.15 -15.90
N PRO A 407 3.94 4.08 -15.08
CA PRO A 407 5.11 3.55 -14.39
C PRO A 407 6.08 2.75 -15.29
N SER A 408 5.66 2.34 -16.49
CA SER A 408 6.45 1.53 -17.43
C SER A 408 6.20 1.94 -18.90
N ILE A 409 7.12 1.54 -19.78
CA ILE A 409 7.03 1.76 -21.25
C ILE A 409 6.21 0.63 -21.91
N ASP A 410 5.34 -0.05 -21.16
CA ASP A 410 4.51 -1.12 -21.72
C ASP A 410 3.53 -0.59 -22.80
N ASN A 411 3.38 0.74 -22.90
CA ASN A 411 2.59 1.40 -23.93
C ASN A 411 3.43 1.71 -25.17
N LYS A 412 3.09 1.12 -26.31
CA LYS A 412 3.76 1.32 -27.60
C LYS A 412 3.61 2.75 -28.17
N ASP A 413 2.69 3.55 -27.63
CA ASP A 413 2.35 4.88 -28.15
C ASP A 413 3.32 5.98 -27.64
N SER A 414 4.17 5.72 -26.64
CA SER A 414 5.13 6.71 -26.13
C SER A 414 6.30 6.07 -25.37
N ASN A 415 7.46 6.74 -25.38
CA ASN A 415 8.62 6.36 -24.55
C ASN A 415 8.58 6.99 -23.15
N TYR A 416 7.48 7.64 -22.77
CA TYR A 416 7.30 8.23 -21.45
C TYR A 416 7.06 7.15 -20.38
N SER A 417 7.83 7.23 -19.29
CA SER A 417 7.63 6.39 -18.10
C SER A 417 8.22 7.07 -16.86
N VAL A 418 7.52 7.01 -15.74
CA VAL A 418 8.00 7.52 -14.45
C VAL A 418 8.70 6.41 -13.68
N LYS A 419 10.01 6.54 -13.57
CA LYS A 419 10.89 5.63 -12.82
C LYS A 419 12.05 6.38 -12.20
N TRP A 420 12.71 5.79 -11.22
CA TRP A 420 13.91 6.38 -10.66
C TRP A 420 15.04 6.40 -11.69
N PRO A 421 15.77 7.53 -11.87
CA PRO A 421 16.85 7.62 -12.85
C PRO A 421 17.97 6.59 -12.64
N LYS A 422 18.23 6.18 -11.39
CA LYS A 422 19.24 5.18 -11.02
C LYS A 422 18.66 3.77 -10.80
N GLY A 423 17.38 3.56 -11.13
CA GLY A 423 16.67 2.32 -10.81
C GLY A 423 16.39 2.15 -9.30
N GLY A 424 16.08 0.92 -8.90
CA GLY A 424 15.66 0.55 -7.54
C GLY A 424 14.17 0.78 -7.27
N ILE A 425 13.70 0.33 -6.11
CA ILE A 425 12.28 0.45 -5.68
C ILE A 425 11.98 1.83 -5.09
N GLY A 426 12.93 2.36 -4.32
CA GLY A 426 12.84 3.65 -3.65
C GLY A 426 14.18 4.35 -3.65
N ARG A 427 14.17 5.63 -3.28
CA ARG A 427 15.40 6.41 -3.08
C ARG A 427 15.36 7.21 -1.79
N LEU A 428 16.53 7.64 -1.33
CA LEU A 428 16.63 8.62 -0.24
C LEU A 428 16.03 9.96 -0.68
N ASN A 429 15.36 10.63 0.24
CA ASN A 429 14.71 11.91 -0.01
C ASN A 429 15.74 13.05 -0.08
N PRO A 430 15.82 13.83 -1.17
CA PRO A 430 16.90 14.80 -1.37
C PRO A 430 16.87 15.99 -0.40
N LEU A 431 15.81 16.16 0.39
CA LEU A 431 15.70 17.24 1.37
C LEU A 431 16.29 16.90 2.75
N PHE A 432 16.66 15.64 2.97
CA PHE A 432 17.23 15.20 4.24
C PHE A 432 18.73 14.93 4.09
N SER A 433 19.49 15.29 5.11
CA SER A 433 20.92 14.98 5.18
C SER A 433 21.09 13.52 5.60
N HIS A 434 21.75 12.74 4.75
CA HIS A 434 22.04 11.33 5.01
C HIS A 434 23.54 11.13 5.19
N SER A 435 23.94 10.15 6.02
CA SER A 435 25.37 9.83 6.15
C SER A 435 25.93 9.28 4.82
N LYS A 436 27.25 9.40 4.61
CA LYS A 436 27.90 8.84 3.40
C LYS A 436 27.59 7.35 3.22
N LYS A 437 27.52 6.60 4.33
CA LYS A 437 27.17 5.17 4.34
C LYS A 437 25.78 4.88 3.76
N MET A 438 24.84 5.83 3.86
CA MET A 438 23.47 5.65 3.33
C MET A 438 23.37 5.80 1.82
N HIS A 439 24.22 6.63 1.21
CA HIS A 439 24.13 6.94 -0.22
C HIS A 439 24.46 5.74 -1.13
N GLY A 440 25.16 4.73 -0.60
CA GLY A 440 25.44 3.46 -1.30
C GLY A 440 24.47 2.33 -0.97
N THR A 441 23.48 2.57 -0.09
CA THR A 441 22.58 1.50 0.38
C THR A 441 21.38 1.35 -0.55
N VAL A 442 21.19 0.14 -1.07
CA VAL A 442 19.95 -0.27 -1.74
C VAL A 442 18.85 -0.40 -0.67
N LEU A 443 17.78 0.40 -0.80
CA LEU A 443 16.70 0.46 0.21
C LEU A 443 15.84 -0.81 0.27
N GLU A 444 15.71 -1.51 -0.85
CA GLU A 444 15.00 -2.79 -0.94
C GLU A 444 15.75 -3.68 -1.93
N GLN A 445 16.26 -4.80 -1.44
CA GLN A 445 16.98 -5.79 -2.24
C GLN A 445 16.00 -6.92 -2.61
N GLU A 446 16.22 -7.58 -3.74
CA GLU A 446 15.37 -8.71 -4.15
C GLU A 446 15.60 -9.94 -3.28
N ASN A 447 16.82 -10.13 -2.75
CA ASN A 447 17.18 -11.29 -1.94
C ASN A 447 17.76 -10.90 -0.58
N PHE A 448 17.13 -11.37 0.49
CA PHE A 448 17.65 -11.30 1.86
C PHE A 448 18.09 -12.67 2.33
N ARG A 449 19.14 -12.72 3.15
CA ARG A 449 19.36 -13.90 4.00
C ARG A 449 18.15 -14.04 4.92
N LYS A 450 17.32 -15.04 4.61
CA LYS A 450 16.09 -15.38 5.32
C LYS A 450 16.32 -16.65 6.13
N LEU A 451 15.92 -16.61 7.39
CA LEU A 451 15.87 -17.77 8.27
C LEU A 451 14.43 -17.99 8.70
N VAL A 452 13.89 -19.17 8.43
CA VAL A 452 12.51 -19.56 8.80
C VAL A 452 12.59 -20.64 9.87
N ARG A 453 11.94 -20.41 11.01
CA ARG A 453 11.85 -21.36 12.13
C ARG A 453 10.39 -21.61 12.45
N VAL A 454 10.04 -22.85 12.81
CA VAL A 454 8.71 -23.20 13.27
C VAL A 454 8.80 -23.50 14.75
N PHE A 455 7.92 -22.89 15.55
CA PHE A 455 7.85 -23.16 16.98
C PHE A 455 6.53 -23.83 17.31
N GLU A 456 6.57 -24.73 18.28
CA GLU A 456 5.42 -25.32 18.93
C GLU A 456 5.50 -24.97 20.42
N LEU A 457 4.72 -23.99 20.85
CA LEU A 457 4.81 -23.37 22.16
C LEU A 457 3.56 -23.66 22.99
N LYS A 458 3.76 -24.12 24.23
CA LYS A 458 2.66 -24.26 25.20
C LYS A 458 2.32 -22.90 25.78
N ILE A 459 1.03 -22.57 25.77
CA ILE A 459 0.44 -21.42 26.46
C ILE A 459 0.05 -21.90 27.86
N PRO A 460 0.49 -21.21 28.94
CA PRO A 460 0.15 -21.57 30.33
C PRO A 460 -1.34 -21.85 30.57
#